data_AF-A0A3B5KAX0-F1
#
_entry.id   AF-A0A3B5KAX0-F1
#
_cell.length_a   1.000
_cell.length_b   1.000
_cell.length_c   1.000
_cell.angle_alpha   90.00
_cell.angle_beta   90.00
_cell.angle_gamma   90.00
#
_symmetry.space_group_name_H-M   'P 1'
#
loop_
_entity.id
_entity.type
_entity.pdbx_description
1 polymer ?
#
loop_
_entity_poly.entity_id
_entity_poly.type
_entity_poly.pdbx_seq_one_letter_code
_entity_poly.pdbx_strand_id
1 'polypeptide(L)'
;MAIVEGASCGLQVVSTRVGGIPEVLPEELITLCEPTVRSLCAGLETVIARQRVGSLPPPESIHSRVRTLYTWRNVAERTEKVYDRVSTEEVLPLDRRLLRLRSHCGPVAGSVFAFMAVLDFLFLLLLQWLVPDRVMDVAVDATGPRSMWGQGSSIKLNATKGAANPDLFGE
;
A
#
# COMPACT_ATOMS: atom_id res chain seq x y z
N MET A 1 4.31 1.62 -13.16
CA MET A 1 5.45 1.07 -12.37
C MET A 1 6.31 0.25 -13.32
N ALA A 2 7.28 0.88 -13.99
CA ALA A 2 7.85 0.37 -15.24
C ALA A 2 8.61 -0.98 -15.11
N ILE A 3 9.36 -1.18 -14.02
CA ILE A 3 10.18 -2.39 -13.86
C ILE A 3 9.34 -3.65 -13.61
N VAL A 4 8.27 -3.55 -12.80
CA VAL A 4 7.36 -4.68 -12.54
C VAL A 4 6.48 -4.95 -13.75
N GLU A 5 6.06 -3.92 -14.48
CA GLU A 5 5.33 -4.07 -15.75
C GLU A 5 6.20 -4.76 -16.81
N GLY A 6 7.45 -4.33 -16.98
CA GLY A 6 8.39 -4.96 -17.92
C GLY A 6 8.64 -6.43 -17.58
N ALA A 7 8.93 -6.72 -16.31
CA ALA A 7 9.10 -8.10 -15.85
C ALA A 7 7.78 -8.91 -15.98
N SER A 8 6.62 -8.30 -15.75
CA SER A 8 5.32 -8.96 -15.95
C SER A 8 5.07 -9.30 -17.41
N CYS A 9 5.62 -8.55 -18.37
CA CYS A 9 5.60 -8.89 -19.79
C CYS A 9 6.65 -9.94 -20.18
N GLY A 10 7.35 -10.54 -19.21
CA GLY A 10 8.37 -11.56 -19.45
C GLY A 10 9.71 -10.99 -19.93
N LEU A 11 9.97 -9.70 -19.73
CA LEU A 11 11.22 -9.06 -20.15
C LEU A 11 12.26 -9.08 -19.03
N GLN A 12 13.54 -9.14 -19.41
CA GLN A 12 14.64 -8.92 -18.49
C GLN A 12 14.79 -7.42 -18.19
N VAL A 13 14.92 -7.06 -16.91
CA VAL A 13 15.05 -5.67 -16.48
C VAL A 13 16.51 -5.32 -16.19
N VAL A 14 16.96 -4.15 -16.63
CA VAL A 14 18.22 -3.52 -16.23
C VAL A 14 17.88 -2.20 -15.55
N SER A 15 18.37 -1.98 -14.33
CA SER A 15 18.10 -0.77 -13.57
C SER A 15 19.27 -0.38 -12.68
N THR A 16 19.27 0.84 -12.18
CA THR A 16 20.25 1.29 -11.19
C THR A 16 19.92 0.74 -9.79
N ARG A 17 20.95 0.50 -8.98
CA ARG A 17 20.89 0.09 -7.58
C ARG A 17 20.72 1.32 -6.68
N VAL A 18 19.55 1.94 -6.73
CA VAL A 18 19.24 3.15 -5.93
C VAL A 18 17.89 3.04 -5.26
N GLY A 19 17.76 3.64 -4.07
CA GLY A 19 16.51 3.66 -3.32
C GLY A 19 15.97 2.26 -3.04
N GLY A 20 14.66 2.09 -3.19
CA GLY A 20 13.96 0.82 -2.96
C GLY A 20 13.93 -0.14 -4.15
N ILE A 21 14.72 0.09 -5.22
CA ILE A 21 14.71 -0.76 -6.43
C ILE A 21 15.24 -2.18 -6.15
N PRO A 22 16.32 -2.38 -5.37
CA PRO A 22 16.82 -3.72 -5.08
C PRO A 22 15.80 -4.65 -4.40
N GLU A 23 14.81 -4.09 -3.72
CA GLU A 23 13.76 -4.81 -3.01
C GLU A 23 12.58 -5.17 -3.93
N VAL A 24 12.45 -4.51 -5.10
CA VAL A 24 11.28 -4.64 -5.98
C VAL A 24 11.29 -5.94 -6.80
N LEU A 25 12.45 -6.46 -7.22
CA LEU A 25 12.52 -7.72 -7.95
C LEU A 25 13.71 -8.55 -7.45
N PRO A 26 13.59 -9.89 -7.42
CA PRO A 26 14.71 -10.73 -7.03
C PRO A 26 15.84 -10.66 -8.08
N GLU A 27 17.08 -10.90 -7.65
CA GLU A 27 18.29 -10.66 -8.46
C GLU A 27 18.33 -11.47 -9.76
N GLU A 28 17.55 -12.55 -9.90
CA GLU A 28 17.52 -13.32 -11.14
C GLU A 28 16.66 -12.64 -12.23
N LEU A 29 15.75 -11.73 -11.87
CA LEU A 29 14.85 -11.04 -12.80
C LEU A 29 15.32 -9.61 -13.14
N ILE A 30 16.30 -9.08 -12.41
CA ILE A 30 16.80 -7.72 -12.58
C ILE A 30 18.33 -7.67 -12.51
N THR A 31 18.95 -7.00 -13.47
CA THR A 31 20.38 -6.65 -13.41
C THR A 31 20.51 -5.25 -12.81
N LEU A 32 21.09 -5.19 -11.61
CA LEU A 32 21.31 -3.94 -10.89
C LEU A 32 22.70 -3.37 -11.18
N CYS A 33 22.72 -2.12 -11.63
CA CYS A 33 23.93 -1.39 -12.02
C CYS A 33 24.20 -0.21 -11.08
N GLU A 34 25.44 0.26 -11.02
CA GLU A 34 25.74 1.54 -10.37
C GLU A 34 25.03 2.69 -11.12
N PRO A 35 24.70 3.82 -10.47
CA PRO A 35 23.99 4.95 -11.08
C PRO A 35 24.91 5.77 -11.99
N THR A 36 25.53 5.12 -12.97
CA THR A 36 26.41 5.70 -13.97
C THR A 36 26.06 5.16 -15.36
N VAL A 37 26.21 6.01 -16.38
CA VAL A 37 25.93 5.63 -17.78
C VAL A 37 26.74 4.40 -18.19
N ARG A 38 28.04 4.37 -17.85
CA ARG A 38 28.93 3.26 -18.19
C ARG A 38 28.47 1.94 -17.59
N SER A 39 28.01 1.95 -16.33
CA SER A 39 27.51 0.74 -15.65
C SER A 39 26.20 0.25 -16.27
N LEU A 40 25.28 1.15 -16.60
CA LEU A 40 24.03 0.79 -17.29
C LEU A 40 24.28 0.21 -18.69
N CYS A 41 25.17 0.82 -19.49
CA CYS A 41 25.55 0.29 -20.80
C CYS A 41 26.14 -1.13 -20.67
N ALA A 42 27.08 -1.33 -19.75
CA ALA A 42 27.67 -2.64 -19.51
C ALA A 42 26.65 -3.69 -19.03
N GLY A 43 25.72 -3.29 -18.16
CA GLY A 43 24.63 -4.15 -17.70
C GLY A 43 23.70 -4.56 -18.84
N LEU A 44 23.34 -3.60 -19.71
CA LEU A 44 22.51 -3.86 -20.88
C LEU A 44 23.19 -4.78 -21.89
N GLU A 45 24.46 -4.53 -22.21
CA GLU A 45 25.27 -5.39 -23.10
C GLU A 45 25.35 -6.82 -22.56
N THR A 46 25.53 -6.98 -21.24
CA THR A 46 25.56 -8.29 -20.58
C THR A 46 24.23 -9.03 -20.75
N VAL A 47 23.10 -8.34 -20.56
CA VAL A 47 21.76 -8.94 -20.74
C VAL A 47 21.51 -9.33 -22.21
N ILE A 48 21.88 -8.47 -23.16
CA ILE A 48 21.77 -8.78 -24.60
C ILE A 48 22.61 -10.01 -24.97
N ALA A 49 23.84 -10.10 -24.47
CA ALA A 49 24.70 -11.26 -24.71
C ALA A 49 24.07 -12.55 -24.15
N ARG A 50 23.52 -12.52 -22.92
CA ARG A 50 22.82 -13.67 -22.32
C ARG A 50 21.58 -14.08 -23.11
N GLN A 51 20.82 -13.11 -23.63
CA GLN A 51 19.66 -13.38 -24.49
C GLN A 51 20.08 -14.10 -25.78
N ARG A 52 21.16 -13.66 -26.43
CA ARG A 52 21.66 -14.26 -27.68
C ARG A 52 22.12 -15.71 -27.52
N VAL A 53 22.68 -16.05 -26.37
CA VAL A 53 23.13 -17.42 -26.05
C VAL A 53 21.99 -18.29 -25.48
N GLY A 54 20.79 -17.73 -25.30
CA GLY A 54 19.64 -18.45 -24.74
C GLY A 54 19.78 -18.78 -23.25
N SER A 55 20.62 -18.03 -22.53
CA SER A 55 20.88 -18.23 -21.09
C SER A 55 19.84 -17.56 -20.19
N LEU A 56 18.96 -16.73 -20.75
CA LEU A 56 17.89 -16.08 -19.99
C LEU A 56 16.65 -16.99 -19.91
N PRO A 57 15.91 -16.94 -18.78
CA PRO A 57 14.68 -17.69 -18.65
C PRO A 57 13.64 -17.29 -19.71
N PRO A 58 12.81 -18.23 -20.20
CA PRO A 58 11.79 -17.91 -21.17
C PRO A 58 10.77 -16.90 -20.59
N PRO A 59 10.19 -16.02 -21.43
CA PRO A 59 9.25 -14.98 -20.98
C PRO A 59 8.14 -15.50 -20.07
N GLU A 60 7.64 -16.71 -20.34
CA GLU A 60 6.49 -17.25 -19.61
C GLU A 60 6.85 -17.68 -18.19
N SER A 61 8.10 -18.10 -17.99
CA SER A 61 8.61 -18.40 -16.65
C SER A 61 8.87 -17.12 -15.86
N ILE A 62 9.33 -16.06 -16.52
CA ILE A 62 9.49 -14.73 -15.91
C ILE A 62 8.12 -14.21 -15.48
N HIS A 63 7.13 -14.18 -16.38
CA HIS A 63 5.76 -13.75 -16.08
C HIS A 63 5.17 -14.55 -14.90
N SER A 64 5.29 -15.88 -14.96
CA SER A 64 4.76 -16.77 -13.91
C SER A 64 5.38 -16.51 -12.54
N ARG A 65 6.68 -16.17 -12.48
CA ARG A 65 7.35 -15.75 -11.25
C ARG A 65 6.85 -14.39 -10.78
N VAL A 66 6.78 -13.39 -11.64
CA VAL A 66 6.36 -12.03 -11.24
C VAL A 66 4.93 -12.01 -10.70
N ARG A 67 4.04 -12.84 -11.28
CA ARG A 67 2.65 -13.02 -10.83
C ARG A 67 2.54 -13.43 -9.36
N THR A 68 3.50 -14.18 -8.81
CA THR A 68 3.44 -14.63 -7.42
C THR A 68 4.11 -13.66 -6.43
N LEU A 69 4.96 -12.76 -6.93
CA LEU A 69 5.72 -11.81 -6.12
C LEU A 69 4.90 -10.56 -5.78
N TYR A 70 4.33 -9.92 -6.81
CA TYR A 70 3.65 -8.63 -6.68
C TYR A 70 2.20 -8.71 -7.15
N THR A 71 1.29 -8.76 -6.19
CA THR A 71 -0.15 -8.65 -6.49
C THR A 71 -0.76 -7.50 -5.70
N TRP A 72 -1.60 -6.71 -6.36
CA TRP A 72 -2.38 -5.66 -5.71
C TRP A 72 -3.25 -6.20 -4.57
N ARG A 73 -3.72 -7.44 -4.67
CA ARG A 73 -4.45 -8.10 -3.58
C ARG A 73 -3.62 -8.24 -2.31
N ASN A 74 -2.38 -8.73 -2.43
CA ASN A 74 -1.48 -8.88 -1.29
C ASN A 74 -1.09 -7.51 -0.70
N VAL A 75 -0.77 -6.53 -1.57
CA VAL A 75 -0.49 -5.15 -1.12
C VAL A 75 -1.69 -4.58 -0.36
N ALA A 76 -2.90 -4.69 -0.92
CA ALA A 76 -4.12 -4.22 -0.27
C ALA A 76 -4.35 -4.90 1.08
N GLU A 77 -4.25 -6.23 1.16
CA GLU A 77 -4.45 -6.98 2.41
C GLU A 77 -3.47 -6.57 3.52
N ARG A 78 -2.20 -6.34 3.18
CA ARG A 78 -1.19 -5.88 4.14
C ARG A 78 -1.42 -4.44 4.55
N THR A 79 -1.80 -3.59 3.61
CA THR A 79 -2.08 -2.17 3.86
C THR A 79 -3.33 -2.02 4.73
N GLU A 80 -4.38 -2.79 4.47
CA GLU A 80 -5.62 -2.83 5.26
C GLU A 80 -5.33 -3.12 6.74
N LYS A 81 -4.49 -4.11 7.05
CA LYS A 81 -4.08 -4.41 8.44
C LYS A 81 -3.46 -3.21 9.17
N VAL A 82 -2.72 -2.36 8.45
CA VAL A 82 -2.15 -1.14 9.02
C VAL A 82 -3.24 -0.11 9.28
N TYR A 83 -4.17 0.08 8.33
CA TYR A 83 -5.30 0.97 8.50
C TYR A 83 -6.20 0.53 9.66
N ASP A 84 -6.54 -0.75 9.75
CA ASP A 84 -7.36 -1.31 10.83
C ASP A 84 -6.71 -1.05 12.19
N ARG A 85 -5.40 -1.29 12.31
CA ARG A 85 -4.65 -1.01 13.54
C ARG A 85 -4.71 0.48 13.89
N VAL A 86 -4.39 1.36 12.95
CA VAL A 86 -4.34 2.81 13.18
C VAL A 86 -5.74 3.37 13.47
N SER A 87 -6.79 2.77 12.91
CA SER A 87 -8.18 3.18 13.17
C SER A 87 -8.60 3.03 14.63
N THR A 88 -7.91 2.17 15.39
CA THR A 88 -8.16 1.97 16.83
C THR A 88 -7.29 2.86 17.72
N GLU A 89 -6.32 3.57 17.15
CA GLU A 89 -5.45 4.48 17.91
C GLU A 89 -6.22 5.75 18.31
N GLU A 90 -6.01 6.19 19.55
CA GLU A 90 -6.65 7.40 20.04
C GLU A 90 -6.14 8.63 19.28
N VAL A 91 -7.07 9.40 18.74
CA VAL A 91 -6.76 10.71 18.15
C VAL A 91 -6.37 11.65 19.29
N LEU A 92 -5.09 12.05 19.33
CA LEU A 92 -4.60 12.90 20.40
C LEU A 92 -5.39 14.22 20.47
N PRO A 93 -5.83 14.63 21.68
CA PRO A 93 -6.45 15.93 21.89
C PRO A 93 -5.43 17.06 21.72
N LEU A 94 -5.93 18.28 21.48
CA LEU A 94 -5.13 19.43 21.08
C LEU A 94 -4.06 19.81 22.12
N ASP A 95 -4.39 19.73 23.40
CA ASP A 95 -3.46 19.98 24.51
C ASP A 95 -2.23 19.04 24.44
N ARG A 96 -2.47 17.74 24.23
CA ARG A 96 -1.41 16.74 24.11
C ARG A 96 -0.62 16.91 22.81
N ARG A 97 -1.25 17.34 21.71
CA ARG A 97 -0.56 17.68 20.46
C ARG A 97 0.37 18.88 20.63
N LEU A 98 -0.10 19.96 21.26
CA LEU A 98 0.71 21.15 21.50
C LEU A 98 1.89 20.86 22.44
N LEU A 99 1.67 20.07 23.49
CA LEU A 99 2.72 19.66 24.41
C LEU A 99 3.81 18.88 23.66
N ARG A 100 3.42 17.91 22.81
CA ARG A 100 4.35 17.12 21.99
C ARG A 100 5.16 18.00 21.02
N LEU A 101 4.52 18.96 20.35
CA LEU A 101 5.19 19.87 19.42
C LEU A 101 6.23 20.75 20.14
N ARG A 102 5.88 21.28 21.32
CA ARG A 102 6.81 22.10 22.11
C ARG A 102 7.95 21.29 22.73
N SER A 103 7.71 20.03 23.11
CA SER A 103 8.73 19.20 23.75
C SER A 103 9.72 18.55 22.78
N HIS A 104 9.29 18.16 21.58
CA HIS A 104 10.12 17.39 20.63
C HIS A 104 10.76 18.20 19.50
N CYS A 105 10.25 19.39 19.17
CA CYS A 105 10.75 20.21 18.06
C CYS A 105 11.64 21.39 18.51
N GLY A 106 12.09 21.39 19.76
CA GLY A 106 12.91 22.47 20.35
C GLY A 106 12.12 23.75 20.62
N PRO A 107 12.69 24.70 21.39
CA PRO A 107 11.94 25.84 21.92
C PRO A 107 11.45 26.82 20.87
N VAL A 108 12.21 27.03 19.78
CA VAL A 108 11.84 27.97 18.71
C VAL A 108 10.88 27.32 17.71
N ALA A 109 11.33 26.27 17.02
CA ALA A 109 10.51 25.61 16.00
C ALA A 109 9.25 24.96 16.58
N GLY A 110 9.33 24.36 17.78
CA GLY A 110 8.17 23.83 18.49
C GLY A 110 7.14 24.90 18.87
N SER A 111 7.58 26.11 19.23
CA SER A 111 6.66 27.23 19.50
C SER A 111 5.97 27.73 18.24
N VAL A 112 6.69 27.80 17.11
CA VAL A 112 6.12 28.17 15.81
C VAL A 112 5.09 27.13 15.34
N PHE A 113 5.41 25.83 15.41
CA PHE A 113 4.45 24.78 15.04
C PHE A 113 3.24 24.72 15.97
N ALA A 114 3.44 24.94 17.28
CA ALA A 114 2.32 25.03 18.22
C ALA A 114 1.40 26.22 17.90
N PHE A 115 1.96 27.37 17.51
CA PHE A 115 1.16 28.52 17.09
C PHE A 115 0.37 28.24 15.80
N MET A 116 1.02 27.65 14.78
CA MET A 116 0.34 27.23 13.55
C MET A 116 -0.80 26.25 13.85
N ALA A 117 -0.57 25.23 14.69
CA ALA A 117 -1.61 24.26 15.06
C ALA A 117 -2.81 24.91 15.79
N VAL A 118 -2.59 25.96 16.59
CA VAL A 118 -3.68 26.73 17.20
C VAL A 118 -4.45 27.52 16.13
N LEU A 119 -3.75 28.16 15.19
CA LEU A 119 -4.39 28.86 14.08
C LEU A 119 -5.23 27.91 13.21
N ASP A 120 -4.70 26.73 12.87
CA ASP A 120 -5.42 25.70 12.13
C ASP A 120 -6.67 25.24 12.88
N PHE A 121 -6.59 25.12 14.21
CA PHE A 121 -7.75 24.78 15.03
C PHE A 121 -8.80 25.89 15.06
N LEU A 122 -8.39 27.15 15.20
CA LEU A 122 -9.30 28.31 15.11
C LEU A 122 -9.96 28.39 13.72
N PHE A 123 -9.19 28.11 12.67
CA PHE A 123 -9.70 28.03 11.31
C PHE A 123 -10.70 26.88 11.14
N LEU A 124 -10.45 25.72 11.75
CA LEU A 124 -11.39 24.61 11.77
C LEU A 124 -12.68 24.98 12.51
N LEU A 125 -12.62 25.68 13.64
CA LEU A 125 -13.81 26.18 14.35
C LEU A 125 -14.60 27.18 13.49
N LEU A 126 -13.89 28.05 12.76
CA LEU A 126 -14.52 28.96 11.80
C LEU A 126 -15.22 28.16 10.69
N LEU A 127 -14.57 27.15 10.11
CA LEU A 127 -15.18 26.29 9.08
C LEU A 127 -16.41 25.54 9.60
N GLN A 128 -16.36 25.01 10.83
CA GLN A 128 -17.51 24.37 11.49
C GLN A 128 -18.65 25.36 11.75
N TRP A 129 -18.35 26.64 11.94
CA TRP A 129 -19.36 27.68 12.04
C TRP A 129 -19.99 28.02 10.68
N LEU A 130 -19.19 28.09 9.60
CA LEU A 130 -19.70 28.34 8.25
C LEU A 130 -20.53 27.16 7.72
N VAL A 131 -20.03 25.93 7.88
CA VAL A 131 -20.65 24.69 7.40
C VAL A 131 -20.60 23.67 8.53
N PRO A 132 -21.66 23.57 9.36
CA PRO A 132 -21.65 22.70 10.52
C PRO A 132 -21.67 21.22 10.14
N ASP A 133 -20.94 20.41 10.91
CA ASP A 133 -20.74 18.97 10.67
C ASP A 133 -22.05 18.17 10.49
N ARG A 134 -23.15 18.64 11.09
CA ARG A 134 -24.49 18.02 10.98
C ARG A 134 -25.05 17.97 9.56
N VAL A 135 -24.58 18.83 8.64
CA VAL A 135 -24.99 18.81 7.23
C VAL A 135 -24.02 18.04 6.33
N MET A 136 -22.92 17.52 6.89
CA MET A 136 -21.95 16.72 6.15
C MET A 136 -22.32 15.25 6.27
N ASP A 137 -22.39 14.58 5.11
CA ASP A 137 -22.59 13.13 5.08
C ASP A 137 -21.38 12.42 5.68
N VAL A 138 -21.63 11.52 6.64
CA VAL A 138 -20.60 10.67 7.21
C VAL A 138 -20.18 9.66 6.15
N ALA A 139 -18.88 9.62 5.84
CA ALA A 139 -18.34 8.64 4.92
C ALA A 139 -18.68 7.23 5.41
N VAL A 140 -19.34 6.45 4.55
CA VAL A 140 -19.70 5.06 4.85
C VAL A 140 -18.42 4.25 4.99
N ASP A 141 -18.31 3.49 6.09
CA ASP A 141 -17.27 2.49 6.23
C ASP A 141 -17.58 1.30 5.29
N ALA A 142 -16.99 1.35 4.10
CA ALA A 142 -17.28 0.40 3.05
C ALA A 142 -16.52 -0.92 3.23
N THR A 143 -15.28 -0.88 3.72
CA THR A 143 -14.36 -2.04 3.77
C THR A 143 -13.62 -2.21 5.09
N GLY A 144 -13.72 -1.28 6.06
CA GLY A 144 -13.05 -1.39 7.35
C GLY A 144 -13.66 -2.41 8.32
N PRO A 145 -13.19 -2.45 9.58
CA PRO A 145 -13.61 -3.42 10.59
C PRO A 145 -15.10 -3.38 10.91
N ARG A 146 -15.79 -2.26 10.62
CA ARG A 146 -17.24 -2.10 10.77
C ARG A 146 -17.96 -2.05 9.42
N SER A 147 -17.36 -2.64 8.38
CA SER A 147 -17.85 -2.49 7.01
C SER A 147 -19.26 -3.02 6.76
N MET A 148 -19.98 -2.26 5.94
CA MET A 148 -21.30 -2.64 5.45
C MET A 148 -21.25 -3.82 4.45
N TRP A 149 -20.19 -3.92 3.63
CA TRP A 149 -20.06 -4.99 2.62
C TRP A 149 -19.75 -6.36 3.23
N GLY A 150 -19.07 -6.43 4.38
CA GLY A 150 -18.78 -7.68 5.08
C GLY A 150 -20.02 -8.37 5.67
N GLN A 151 -20.99 -7.58 6.19
CA GLN A 151 -22.19 -8.12 6.84
C GLN A 151 -23.17 -8.76 5.85
N GLY A 152 -23.30 -8.24 4.63
CA GLY A 152 -24.16 -8.84 3.60
C GLY A 152 -23.63 -10.18 3.05
N SER A 153 -22.31 -10.38 3.11
CA SER A 153 -21.63 -11.57 2.58
C SER A 153 -21.68 -12.75 3.57
N SER A 154 -21.54 -12.48 4.87
CA SER A 154 -21.65 -13.48 5.93
C SER A 154 -23.08 -13.99 6.13
N ILE A 155 -24.09 -13.12 5.96
CA ILE A 155 -25.50 -13.54 5.96
C ILE A 155 -25.81 -14.48 4.79
N LYS A 156 -25.29 -14.20 3.59
CA LYS A 156 -25.47 -15.08 2.42
C LYS A 156 -24.76 -16.43 2.58
N LEU A 157 -23.57 -16.47 3.17
CA LEU A 157 -22.83 -17.71 3.40
C LEU A 157 -23.51 -18.63 4.43
N ASN A 158 -24.17 -18.05 5.44
CA ASN A 158 -24.93 -18.80 6.44
C ASN A 158 -26.29 -19.27 5.89
N ALA A 159 -26.93 -18.50 5.00
CA ALA A 159 -28.17 -18.90 4.33
C ALA A 159 -27.96 -20.08 3.36
N THR A 160 -26.84 -20.13 2.62
CA THR A 160 -26.50 -21.28 1.77
C THR A 160 -26.07 -22.52 2.55
N LYS A 161 -25.43 -22.37 3.72
CA LYS A 161 -25.15 -23.50 4.62
C LYS A 161 -26.42 -24.06 5.31
N GLY A 162 -27.42 -23.22 5.61
CA GLY A 162 -28.69 -23.67 6.18
C GLY A 162 -29.62 -24.38 5.18
N ALA A 163 -29.45 -24.14 3.87
CA ALA A 163 -30.23 -24.79 2.82
C ALA A 163 -29.67 -26.14 2.36
N ALA A 164 -28.45 -26.50 2.79
CA ALA A 164 -27.79 -27.76 2.48
C ALA A 164 -27.78 -28.67 3.73
N ASN A 165 -28.96 -29.06 4.22
CA ASN A 165 -29.08 -30.15 5.20
C ASN A 165 -29.58 -31.42 4.47
N PRO A 166 -28.73 -32.42 4.21
CA PRO A 166 -29.10 -33.63 3.47
C PRO A 166 -29.64 -34.74 4.39
N ASP A 167 -30.52 -34.41 5.35
CA ASP A 167 -31.15 -35.39 6.26
C ASP A 167 -32.64 -35.60 5.95
N LEU A 168 -33.00 -35.58 4.66
CA LEU A 168 -34.27 -36.11 4.16
C LEU A 168 -33.97 -37.00 2.96
N PHE A 169 -33.60 -38.26 3.23
CA PHE A 169 -34.07 -39.47 2.53
C PHE A 169 -33.40 -40.63 3.27
N GLY A 170 -34.14 -41.15 4.26
CA GLY A 170 -33.85 -42.43 4.88
C GLY A 170 -34.32 -43.60 4.01
N GLU A 171 -33.81 -44.77 4.40
CA GLU A 171 -33.96 -46.13 3.86
C GLU A 171 -32.99 -46.54 2.74
#